data_AF-A0A3B9HUW5-F1
#
_entry.id   AF-A0A3B9HUW5-F1
#
_cell.length_a   1.000
_cell.length_b   1.000
_cell.length_c   1.000
_cell.angle_alpha   90.00
_cell.angle_beta   90.00
_cell.angle_gamma   90.00
#
_symmetry.space_group_name_H-M   'P 1'
#
loop_
_entity.id
_entity.type
_entity.pdbx_description
1 polymer ?
#
loop_
_entity_poly.entity_id
_entity_poly.type
_entity_poly.pdbx_seq_one_letter_code
_entity_poly.pdbx_strand_id
1 'polypeptide(L)'
;MRIRFAALLLLFCLVSLSVQAQVNYRVSGIPQIIRHSSGNYAILRSGDGRLFNLTGYDLREIQKFEGQNVVVEGAARQADQIIDLKVKTISPAPLNQNSVVLPPFKAHQNPPKLLKKSPPIYNVSDVRWGYIPGKPRNNENFRYLKTTIDASKVDRVYLVLKPFPPEWIAAHSLLYFSLKPGGMANEKGEESAGVFLSIEAYQRTNQSYSLKDGLKNTFGVSWILAGWEDYTTQSCEVQKEKLYLYPLKLTQSQMNALLAETILQATVNRSGEYYHTVTNNCTNNLIVLINRVLPEKQRINLWWIPSMVYNMRATTPVVVTKMLMKKGLLGQPLPEVNSSNFNKIFSRQRSTSAPPVRPVFR
;
A
#
# COMPACT_ATOMS: atom_id res chain seq x y z
N MET A 1 47.02 -40.38 55.63
CA MET A 1 45.94 -39.37 55.67
C MET A 1 46.25 -38.31 54.61
N ARG A 2 45.27 -37.98 53.73
CA ARG A 2 45.27 -36.95 52.64
C ARG A 2 46.06 -37.34 51.37
N ILE A 3 45.47 -37.96 50.34
CA ILE A 3 44.50 -37.51 49.32
C ILE A 3 45.04 -36.44 48.35
N ARG A 4 45.40 -36.95 47.15
CA ARG A 4 45.47 -36.44 45.76
C ARG A 4 44.94 -35.03 45.45
N PHE A 5 45.55 -34.36 44.47
CA PHE A 5 44.82 -33.76 43.33
C PHE A 5 45.75 -33.62 42.11
N ALA A 6 45.53 -34.46 41.10
CA ALA A 6 46.03 -34.27 39.74
C ALA A 6 44.95 -33.51 38.96
N ALA A 7 45.29 -32.37 38.38
CA ALA A 7 44.37 -31.57 37.57
C ALA A 7 44.28 -32.19 36.17
N LEU A 8 43.16 -32.86 35.88
CA LEU A 8 42.79 -33.34 34.57
C LEU A 8 42.13 -32.16 33.81
N LEU A 9 42.81 -31.62 32.80
CA LEU A 9 42.23 -30.64 31.88
C LEU A 9 41.19 -31.36 31.00
N LEU A 10 39.91 -31.20 31.33
CA LEU A 10 38.79 -31.59 30.48
C LEU A 10 38.55 -30.46 29.46
N LEU A 11 39.06 -30.65 28.25
CA LEU A 11 38.76 -29.80 27.11
C LEU A 11 37.30 -30.05 26.69
N PHE A 12 36.37 -29.29 27.27
CA PHE A 12 34.99 -29.25 26.79
C PHE A 12 34.96 -28.52 25.45
N CYS A 13 34.96 -29.28 24.35
CA CYS A 13 34.48 -28.79 23.05
C CYS A 13 32.99 -28.45 23.19
N LEU A 14 32.70 -27.21 23.59
CA LEU A 14 31.39 -26.60 23.38
C LEU A 14 31.21 -26.41 21.87
N VAL A 15 30.70 -27.43 21.19
CA VAL A 15 29.97 -27.21 19.95
C VAL A 15 28.75 -26.40 20.34
N SER A 16 28.86 -25.07 20.23
CA SER A 16 27.73 -24.17 20.31
C SER A 16 26.83 -24.45 19.10
N LEU A 17 25.98 -25.47 19.21
CA LEU A 17 24.76 -25.54 18.43
C LEU A 17 23.98 -24.29 18.80
N SER A 18 24.06 -23.26 17.95
CA SER A 18 23.18 -22.11 18.03
C SER A 18 21.75 -22.62 17.82
N VAL A 19 21.08 -23.02 18.91
CA VAL A 19 19.65 -23.24 18.93
C VAL A 19 19.05 -21.86 18.69
N GLN A 20 18.84 -21.52 17.41
CA GLN A 20 18.11 -20.32 17.04
C GLN A 20 16.71 -20.45 17.62
N ALA A 21 16.36 -19.56 18.56
CA ALA A 21 15.09 -19.59 19.25
C ALA A 21 13.94 -19.51 18.24
N GLN A 22 13.23 -20.62 18.05
CA GLN A 22 12.09 -20.71 17.15
C GLN A 22 10.83 -20.27 17.90
N VAL A 23 10.21 -19.19 17.43
CA VAL A 23 8.99 -18.66 18.05
C VAL A 23 7.78 -19.15 17.25
N ASN A 24 6.80 -19.74 17.95
CA ASN A 24 5.53 -20.14 17.35
C ASN A 24 4.61 -18.90 17.27
N TYR A 25 4.00 -18.71 16.10
CA TYR A 25 3.06 -17.63 15.84
C TYR A 25 1.72 -18.19 15.44
N ARG A 26 0.66 -17.49 15.86
CA ARG A 26 -0.71 -17.67 15.37
C ARG A 26 -1.14 -16.33 14.76
N VAL A 27 -1.32 -16.31 13.44
CA VAL A 27 -1.58 -15.08 12.68
C VAL A 27 -2.83 -15.27 11.83
N SER A 28 -3.81 -14.38 11.98
CA SER A 28 -4.97 -14.32 11.10
C SER A 28 -4.70 -13.42 9.89
N GLY A 29 -5.16 -13.83 8.71
CA GLY A 29 -4.94 -13.06 7.49
C GLY A 29 -5.61 -13.65 6.26
N ILE A 30 -5.28 -13.10 5.10
CA ILE A 30 -5.74 -13.57 3.79
C ILE A 30 -4.52 -14.02 2.98
N PRO A 31 -4.46 -15.29 2.53
CA PRO A 31 -3.37 -15.77 1.72
C PRO A 31 -3.58 -15.39 0.25
N GLN A 32 -2.47 -15.15 -0.45
CA GLN A 32 -2.41 -14.85 -1.88
C GLN A 32 -1.25 -15.61 -2.53
N ILE A 33 -1.48 -16.17 -3.72
CA ILE A 33 -0.44 -16.79 -4.53
C ILE A 33 0.15 -15.75 -5.47
N ILE A 34 1.41 -15.39 -5.23
CA ILE A 34 2.18 -14.54 -6.12
C ILE A 34 2.87 -15.40 -7.16
N ARG A 35 2.50 -15.20 -8.42
CA ARG A 35 3.11 -15.86 -9.58
C ARG A 35 4.15 -14.91 -10.16
N HIS A 36 5.42 -15.26 -10.05
CA HIS A 36 6.55 -14.48 -10.55
C HIS A 36 7.39 -15.30 -11.52
N SER A 37 8.20 -14.66 -12.35
CA SER A 37 9.08 -15.35 -13.31
C SER A 37 10.09 -16.28 -12.64
N SER A 38 10.45 -16.01 -11.38
CA SER A 38 11.33 -16.84 -10.56
C SER A 38 10.64 -18.00 -9.83
N GLY A 39 9.31 -18.09 -9.89
CA GLY A 39 8.53 -19.10 -9.19
C GLY A 39 7.19 -18.60 -8.63
N ASN A 40 6.42 -19.53 -8.06
CA ASN A 40 5.20 -19.22 -7.34
C ASN A 40 5.49 -19.20 -5.84
N TYR A 41 4.96 -18.21 -5.13
CA TYR A 41 5.14 -18.03 -3.70
C TYR A 41 3.79 -17.73 -3.04
N ALA A 42 3.61 -18.16 -1.80
CA ALA A 42 2.44 -17.82 -1.01
C ALA A 42 2.78 -16.70 -0.03
N ILE A 43 1.93 -15.67 0.02
CA ILE A 43 2.04 -14.58 0.99
C ILE A 43 0.75 -14.53 1.80
N LEU A 44 0.86 -14.50 3.13
CA LEU A 44 -0.23 -14.15 4.03
C LEU A 44 -0.17 -12.67 4.35
N ARG A 45 -1.29 -11.99 4.15
CA ARG A 45 -1.47 -10.63 4.64
C ARG A 45 -2.29 -10.66 5.93
N SER A 46 -1.70 -10.21 7.03
CA SER A 46 -2.39 -10.19 8.33
C SER A 46 -3.32 -9.00 8.50
N GLY A 47 -4.23 -9.09 9.48
CA GLY A 47 -5.17 -8.02 9.80
C GLY A 47 -4.53 -6.70 10.25
N ASP A 48 -3.26 -6.74 10.67
CA ASP A 48 -2.44 -5.57 11.01
C ASP A 48 -1.50 -5.13 9.88
N GLY A 49 -1.75 -5.58 8.63
CA GLY A 49 -1.08 -5.11 7.43
C GLY A 49 0.31 -5.70 7.17
N ARG A 50 0.82 -6.60 8.02
CA ARG A 50 2.09 -7.31 7.79
C ARG A 50 1.93 -8.36 6.70
N LEU A 51 3.06 -8.66 6.05
CA LEU A 51 3.16 -9.68 5.01
C LEU A 51 4.12 -10.78 5.46
N PHE A 52 3.65 -12.02 5.36
CA PHE A 52 4.44 -13.20 5.70
C PHE A 52 4.55 -14.08 4.46
N ASN A 53 5.77 -14.41 4.04
CA ASN A 53 6.00 -15.50 3.11
C ASN A 53 5.64 -16.81 3.83
N LEU A 54 4.68 -17.53 3.28
CA LEU A 54 4.30 -18.84 3.78
C LEU A 54 5.23 -19.88 3.19
N THR A 55 6.01 -20.54 4.05
CA THR A 55 7.02 -21.54 3.64
C THR A 55 6.75 -22.89 4.28
N GLY A 56 7.33 -23.95 3.71
CA GLY A 56 7.27 -25.30 4.28
C GLY A 56 5.90 -25.98 4.22
N TYR A 57 5.01 -25.51 3.33
CA TYR A 57 3.67 -26.05 3.13
C TYR A 57 3.33 -26.03 1.64
N ASP A 58 2.49 -26.96 1.18
CA ASP A 58 2.18 -27.09 -0.25
C ASP A 58 1.39 -25.87 -0.75
N LEU A 59 1.91 -25.23 -1.81
CA LEU A 59 1.27 -24.08 -2.45
C LEU A 59 -0.14 -24.41 -2.98
N ARG A 60 -0.38 -25.64 -3.44
CA ARG A 60 -1.70 -26.09 -3.92
C ARG A 60 -2.72 -26.13 -2.80
N GLU A 61 -2.27 -26.48 -1.59
CA GLU A 61 -3.12 -26.49 -0.40
C GLU A 61 -3.41 -25.06 0.08
N ILE A 62 -2.42 -24.16 0.03
CA ILE A 62 -2.63 -22.74 0.34
C ILE A 62 -3.59 -22.09 -0.67
N GLN A 63 -3.49 -22.46 -1.95
CA GLN A 63 -4.32 -21.90 -3.02
C GLN A 63 -5.83 -22.11 -2.77
N LYS A 64 -6.22 -23.19 -2.06
CA LYS A 64 -7.63 -23.44 -1.69
C LYS A 64 -8.23 -22.35 -0.80
N PHE A 65 -7.39 -21.61 -0.10
CA PHE A 65 -7.78 -20.54 0.82
C PHE A 65 -7.55 -19.13 0.24
N GLU A 66 -7.11 -19.02 -1.02
CA GLU A 66 -6.79 -17.73 -1.63
C GLU A 66 -7.99 -16.77 -1.57
N GLY A 67 -7.77 -15.58 -1.02
CA GLY A 67 -8.82 -14.56 -0.85
C GLY A 67 -9.79 -14.80 0.33
N GLN A 68 -9.62 -15.87 1.10
CA GLN A 68 -10.42 -16.18 2.28
C GLN A 68 -9.67 -15.81 3.58
N ASN A 69 -10.42 -15.48 4.63
CA ASN A 69 -9.82 -15.31 5.96
C ASN A 69 -9.41 -16.66 6.53
N VAL A 70 -8.17 -16.76 6.98
CA VAL A 70 -7.59 -17.94 7.62
C VAL A 70 -6.88 -17.58 8.91
N VAL A 71 -6.69 -18.58 9.77
CA VAL A 71 -5.64 -18.57 10.78
C VAL A 71 -4.50 -19.44 10.27
N VAL A 72 -3.28 -18.91 10.33
CA VAL A 72 -2.04 -19.65 10.09
C VAL A 72 -1.30 -19.80 11.41
N GLU A 73 -1.00 -21.04 11.78
CA GLU A 73 -0.06 -21.33 12.85
C GLU A 73 1.24 -21.81 12.24
N GLY A 74 2.34 -21.18 12.66
CA GLY A 74 3.64 -21.43 12.06
C GLY A 74 4.77 -21.02 12.98
N ALA A 75 5.99 -21.15 12.49
CA ALA A 75 7.16 -20.78 13.24
C ALA A 75 8.10 -19.87 12.44
N ALA A 76 8.65 -18.85 13.10
CA ALA A 76 9.66 -17.96 12.52
C ALA A 76 11.02 -18.21 13.18
N ARG A 77 12.10 -17.96 12.43
CA ARG A 77 13.48 -18.21 12.88
C ARG A 77 13.92 -17.30 14.03
N GLN A 78 13.42 -16.06 14.05
CA GLN A 78 13.67 -15.07 15.11
C GLN A 78 12.47 -14.13 15.23
N ALA A 79 12.22 -13.57 16.42
CA ALA A 79 11.05 -12.74 16.68
C ALA A 79 11.06 -11.38 15.96
N ASP A 80 12.22 -10.95 15.48
CA ASP A 80 12.48 -9.69 14.76
C ASP A 80 12.57 -9.87 13.23
N GLN A 81 12.68 -11.11 12.74
CA GLN A 81 12.67 -11.47 11.31
C GLN A 81 11.45 -12.31 10.96
N ILE A 82 10.26 -11.74 11.15
CA ILE A 82 8.97 -12.42 10.92
C ILE A 82 8.48 -12.28 9.46
N ILE A 83 9.40 -12.26 8.48
CA ILE A 83 9.01 -12.21 7.06
C ILE A 83 8.66 -13.62 6.57
N ASP A 84 9.38 -14.65 7.02
CA ASP A 84 9.13 -16.04 6.64
C ASP A 84 8.45 -16.79 7.78
N LEU A 85 7.23 -17.25 7.53
CA LEU A 85 6.47 -18.08 8.45
C LEU A 85 6.44 -19.52 7.92
N LYS A 86 7.17 -20.42 8.58
CA LYS A 86 7.09 -21.85 8.26
C LYS A 86 5.76 -22.39 8.76
N VAL A 87 4.83 -22.64 7.85
CA VAL A 87 3.45 -23.00 8.16
C VAL A 87 3.40 -24.41 8.74
N LYS A 88 2.69 -24.56 9.86
CA LYS A 88 2.34 -25.85 10.45
C LYS A 88 0.89 -26.20 10.12
N THR A 89 -0.02 -25.24 10.30
CA THR A 89 -1.44 -25.40 9.99
C THR A 89 -2.01 -24.13 9.36
N ILE A 90 -3.00 -24.32 8.50
CA ILE A 90 -3.83 -23.25 7.93
C ILE A 90 -5.28 -23.71 7.98
N SER A 91 -6.16 -22.88 8.53
CA SER A 91 -7.59 -23.21 8.66
C SER A 91 -8.48 -21.99 8.41
N PRO A 92 -9.69 -22.17 7.86
CA PRO A 92 -10.64 -21.07 7.69
C PRO A 92 -10.94 -20.35 8.99
N ALA A 93 -10.97 -19.02 8.93
CA ALA A 93 -11.33 -18.13 10.02
C ALA A 93 -12.41 -17.17 9.53
N PRO A 94 -13.63 -17.68 9.24
CA PRO A 94 -14.68 -16.84 8.70
C PRO A 94 -14.99 -15.68 9.66
N LEU A 95 -15.00 -14.47 9.12
CA LEU A 95 -15.49 -13.31 9.87
C LEU A 95 -16.99 -13.48 10.03
N ASN A 96 -17.48 -13.42 11.27
CA ASN A 96 -18.92 -13.36 11.51
C ASN A 96 -19.44 -11.98 11.07
N GLN A 97 -19.76 -11.84 9.79
CA GLN A 97 -20.30 -10.60 9.22
C GLN A 97 -21.71 -10.28 9.74
N ASN A 98 -22.39 -11.26 10.35
CA ASN A 98 -23.77 -11.16 10.82
C ASN A 98 -23.89 -10.79 12.31
N SER A 99 -22.80 -10.76 13.09
CA SER A 99 -22.91 -10.37 14.50
C SER A 99 -23.10 -8.86 14.68
N VAL A 100 -22.74 -8.04 13.69
CA VAL A 100 -22.98 -6.59 13.67
C VAL A 100 -23.15 -6.11 12.22
N VAL A 101 -24.35 -5.67 11.84
CA VAL A 101 -24.56 -4.95 10.56
C VAL A 101 -23.96 -3.56 10.70
N LEU A 102 -22.79 -3.33 10.09
CA LEU A 102 -22.15 -2.03 10.10
C LEU A 102 -22.85 -1.08 9.11
N PRO A 103 -22.93 0.23 9.42
CA PRO A 103 -23.31 1.23 8.43
C PRO A 103 -22.45 1.11 7.17
N PRO A 104 -22.99 1.48 5.99
CA PRO A 104 -22.21 1.43 4.75
C PRO A 104 -20.97 2.31 4.85
N PHE A 105 -19.96 1.96 4.06
CA PHE A 105 -18.75 2.78 3.94
C PHE A 105 -18.99 4.04 3.10
N LYS A 106 -18.16 5.06 3.29
CA LYS A 106 -18.22 6.29 2.51
C LYS A 106 -17.88 6.02 1.05
N ALA A 107 -18.74 6.50 0.15
CA ALA A 107 -18.65 6.22 -1.28
C ALA A 107 -17.36 6.70 -1.95
N HIS A 108 -16.68 7.75 -1.44
CA HIS A 108 -15.42 8.25 -2.01
C HIS A 108 -14.18 7.38 -1.72
N GLN A 109 -14.33 6.35 -0.87
CA GLN A 109 -13.24 5.47 -0.44
C GLN A 109 -13.36 4.06 -1.04
N ASN A 110 -14.01 3.95 -2.20
CA ASN A 110 -14.28 2.65 -2.81
C ASN A 110 -12.97 2.01 -3.33
N PRO A 111 -12.61 0.79 -2.90
CA PRO A 111 -11.43 0.10 -3.41
C PRO A 111 -11.67 -0.43 -4.84
N PRO A 112 -10.64 -0.45 -5.69
CA PRO A 112 -10.72 -0.97 -7.06
C PRO A 112 -10.89 -2.48 -7.06
N LYS A 113 -11.39 -3.04 -8.16
CA LYS A 113 -11.41 -4.50 -8.39
C LYS A 113 -10.72 -4.86 -9.67
N LEU A 114 -9.95 -5.94 -9.65
CA LEU A 114 -9.28 -6.46 -10.83
C LEU A 114 -10.29 -7.19 -11.72
N LEU A 115 -10.52 -6.69 -12.93
CA LEU A 115 -11.40 -7.32 -13.91
C LEU A 115 -10.64 -8.30 -14.80
N LYS A 116 -9.45 -7.90 -15.27
CA LYS A 116 -8.59 -8.73 -16.12
C LYS A 116 -7.12 -8.40 -15.88
N LYS A 117 -6.32 -9.46 -15.74
CA LYS A 117 -4.86 -9.41 -15.61
C LYS A 117 -4.22 -9.97 -16.88
N SER A 118 -3.58 -9.11 -17.67
CA SER A 118 -2.82 -9.52 -18.87
C SER A 118 -1.57 -8.66 -19.00
N PRO A 119 -0.55 -8.88 -18.14
CA PRO A 119 0.62 -8.01 -18.03
C PRO A 119 1.25 -7.73 -19.41
N PRO A 120 1.62 -6.48 -19.71
CA PRO A 120 1.66 -5.33 -18.80
C PRO A 120 0.32 -4.59 -18.62
N ILE A 121 -0.77 -5.09 -19.21
CA ILE A 121 -2.08 -4.43 -19.24
C ILE A 121 -3.00 -4.99 -18.14
N TYR A 122 -3.63 -4.09 -17.39
CA TYR A 122 -4.55 -4.39 -16.31
C TYR A 122 -5.88 -3.66 -16.54
N ASN A 123 -6.98 -4.39 -16.42
CA ASN A 123 -8.32 -3.80 -16.45
C ASN A 123 -8.88 -3.82 -15.04
N VAL A 124 -9.27 -2.64 -14.55
CA VAL A 124 -9.61 -2.39 -13.16
C VAL A 124 -10.93 -1.63 -13.12
N SER A 125 -11.88 -2.06 -12.30
CA SER A 125 -13.09 -1.29 -12.00
C SER A 125 -12.88 -0.39 -10.79
N ASP A 126 -13.82 0.53 -10.59
CA ASP A 126 -13.88 1.38 -9.41
C ASP A 126 -12.65 2.29 -9.26
N VAL A 127 -12.05 2.71 -10.37
CA VAL A 127 -11.03 3.77 -10.39
C VAL A 127 -11.74 5.12 -10.35
N ARG A 128 -11.34 5.98 -9.42
CA ARG A 128 -11.94 7.31 -9.23
C ARG A 128 -11.53 8.26 -10.35
N TRP A 129 -12.52 8.85 -11.00
CA TRP A 129 -12.36 9.57 -12.28
C TRP A 129 -13.14 10.88 -12.33
N GLY A 130 -12.86 11.78 -11.39
CA GLY A 130 -13.44 13.11 -11.32
C GLY A 130 -14.85 13.08 -10.74
N TYR A 131 -15.59 14.18 -10.96
CA TYR A 131 -16.93 14.37 -10.41
C TYR A 131 -18.03 14.06 -11.43
N ILE A 132 -19.20 13.68 -10.93
CA ILE A 132 -20.41 13.52 -11.74
C ILE A 132 -20.80 14.89 -12.32
N PRO A 133 -20.96 15.03 -13.66
CA PRO A 133 -21.33 16.29 -14.28
C PRO A 133 -22.64 16.84 -13.71
N GLY A 134 -22.67 18.16 -13.44
CA GLY A 134 -23.85 18.84 -12.90
C GLY A 134 -24.12 18.60 -11.41
N LYS A 135 -23.32 17.79 -10.70
CA LYS A 135 -23.43 17.60 -9.26
C LYS A 135 -22.39 18.44 -8.49
N PRO A 136 -22.67 18.81 -7.22
CA PRO A 136 -21.69 19.48 -6.37
C PRO A 136 -20.40 18.67 -6.26
N ARG A 137 -19.25 19.35 -6.39
CA ARG A 137 -17.93 18.72 -6.28
C ARG A 137 -17.57 18.45 -4.81
N ASN A 138 -18.10 17.35 -4.28
CA ASN A 138 -17.91 16.91 -2.90
C ASN A 138 -17.63 15.41 -2.82
N ASN A 139 -17.42 14.90 -1.61
CA ASN A 139 -17.05 13.50 -1.36
C ASN A 139 -18.17 12.47 -1.63
N GLU A 140 -19.32 12.88 -2.17
CA GLU A 140 -20.44 11.99 -2.49
C GLU A 140 -20.61 11.81 -4.01
N ASN A 141 -20.08 12.74 -4.81
CA ASN A 141 -20.37 12.84 -6.24
C ASN A 141 -19.16 12.49 -7.12
N PHE A 142 -18.33 11.54 -6.70
CA PHE A 142 -17.26 11.03 -7.56
C PHE A 142 -17.79 10.06 -8.62
N ARG A 143 -17.15 10.06 -9.79
CA ARG A 143 -17.29 9.03 -10.81
C ARG A 143 -16.32 7.89 -10.53
N TYR A 144 -16.78 6.67 -10.76
CA TYR A 144 -15.99 5.46 -10.70
C TYR A 144 -16.15 4.72 -12.01
N LEU A 145 -15.04 4.43 -12.69
CA LEU A 145 -15.07 3.91 -14.06
C LEU A 145 -14.16 2.70 -14.19
N LYS A 146 -14.48 1.86 -15.16
CA LYS A 146 -13.55 0.83 -15.63
C LYS A 146 -12.41 1.51 -16.37
N THR A 147 -11.20 1.08 -16.06
CA THR A 147 -9.97 1.68 -16.55
C THR A 147 -9.00 0.61 -17.00
N THR A 148 -8.39 0.83 -18.15
CA THR A 148 -7.25 0.06 -18.64
C THR A 148 -5.97 0.81 -18.28
N ILE A 149 -5.03 0.12 -17.64
CA ILE A 149 -3.73 0.68 -17.21
C ILE A 149 -2.63 -0.20 -17.80
N ASP A 150 -1.70 0.41 -18.53
CA ASP A 150 -0.49 -0.25 -19.06
C ASP A 150 0.71 0.08 -18.17
N ALA A 151 1.14 -0.91 -17.39
CA ALA A 151 2.26 -0.75 -16.47
C ALA A 151 3.62 -0.55 -17.18
N SER A 152 3.72 -0.84 -18.47
CA SER A 152 4.93 -0.58 -19.26
C SER A 152 5.11 0.90 -19.63
N LYS A 153 4.05 1.71 -19.48
CA LYS A 153 4.01 3.12 -19.86
C LYS A 153 4.32 4.07 -18.71
N VAL A 154 4.78 3.58 -17.57
CA VAL A 154 5.24 4.43 -16.46
C VAL A 154 6.39 5.31 -16.92
N ASP A 155 6.28 6.61 -16.70
CA ASP A 155 7.34 7.56 -16.99
C ASP A 155 8.14 7.88 -15.72
N ARG A 156 7.44 8.26 -14.63
CA ARG A 156 8.03 8.53 -13.32
C ARG A 156 7.12 8.03 -12.20
N VAL A 157 7.73 7.75 -11.05
CA VAL A 157 7.03 7.43 -9.80
C VAL A 157 7.41 8.46 -8.75
N TYR A 158 6.41 8.91 -7.99
CA TYR A 158 6.57 9.91 -6.94
C TYR A 158 5.97 9.41 -5.63
N LEU A 159 6.70 9.62 -4.54
CA LEU A 159 6.13 9.63 -3.20
C LEU A 159 5.54 11.01 -3.00
N VAL A 160 4.24 11.07 -2.74
CA VAL A 160 3.51 12.33 -2.62
C VAL A 160 3.19 12.59 -1.17
N LEU A 161 3.49 13.78 -0.69
CA LEU A 161 3.02 14.26 0.60
C LEU A 161 1.90 15.28 0.39
N LYS A 162 0.81 15.08 1.13
CA LYS A 162 -0.31 16.02 1.28
C LYS A 162 -0.40 16.43 2.75
N PRO A 163 0.26 17.52 3.16
CA PRO A 163 0.23 17.98 4.54
C PRO A 163 -1.20 18.34 4.97
N PHE A 164 -1.51 18.11 6.25
CA PHE A 164 -2.73 18.62 6.87
C PHE A 164 -2.40 19.23 8.23
N PRO A 165 -3.16 20.23 8.69
CA PRO A 165 -2.88 20.87 9.98
C PRO A 165 -2.91 19.88 11.15
N PRO A 166 -1.91 19.86 12.05
CA PRO A 166 -0.66 20.61 11.99
C PRO A 166 0.38 19.98 11.03
N GLU A 167 0.77 20.74 10.01
CA GLU A 167 1.53 20.26 8.84
C GLU A 167 2.91 19.65 9.17
N TRP A 168 3.46 19.95 10.35
CA TRP A 168 4.79 19.51 10.76
C TRP A 168 4.87 18.07 11.28
N ILE A 169 3.74 17.44 11.65
CA ILE A 169 3.67 16.00 12.02
C ILE A 169 2.83 15.23 11.01
N ALA A 170 1.79 15.86 10.48
CA ALA A 170 0.65 15.16 9.96
C ALA A 170 0.53 15.44 8.45
N ALA A 171 0.78 14.39 7.67
CA ALA A 171 0.58 14.42 6.23
C ALA A 171 -0.04 13.10 5.80
N HIS A 172 -0.70 13.12 4.66
CA HIS A 172 -1.11 11.91 3.98
C HIS A 172 -0.04 11.59 2.94
N SER A 173 0.43 10.34 2.91
CA SER A 173 1.41 9.87 1.93
C SER A 173 0.73 9.03 0.86
N LEU A 174 1.06 9.30 -0.40
CA LEU A 174 0.56 8.57 -1.57
C LEU A 174 1.69 8.15 -2.49
N LEU A 175 1.40 7.24 -3.42
CA LEU A 175 2.21 7.08 -4.62
C LEU A 175 1.48 7.70 -5.81
N TYR A 176 2.22 8.36 -6.68
CA TYR A 176 1.76 8.81 -7.99
C TYR A 176 2.65 8.24 -9.07
N PHE A 177 2.03 7.72 -10.12
CA PHE A 177 2.69 7.19 -11.30
C PHE A 177 2.30 8.06 -12.49
N SER A 178 3.23 8.87 -13.00
CA SER A 178 3.00 9.54 -14.28
C SER A 178 3.11 8.51 -15.40
N LEU A 179 2.26 8.64 -16.40
CA LEU A 179 2.16 7.70 -17.51
C LEU A 179 2.35 8.45 -18.83
N LYS A 180 3.07 7.82 -19.75
CA LYS A 180 3.14 8.25 -21.16
C LYS A 180 1.74 8.21 -21.80
N PRO A 181 1.49 8.96 -22.88
CA PRO A 181 0.23 8.89 -23.63
C PRO A 181 -0.19 7.44 -23.95
N GLY A 182 -1.49 7.16 -23.85
CA GLY A 182 -2.04 5.80 -23.96
C GLY A 182 -1.77 4.87 -22.78
N GLY A 183 -1.10 5.32 -21.71
CA GLY A 183 -0.79 4.48 -20.55
C GLY A 183 -1.98 4.21 -19.61
N MET A 184 -3.01 5.05 -19.65
CA MET A 184 -4.23 4.89 -18.86
C MET A 184 -5.40 5.58 -19.53
N ALA A 185 -6.47 4.82 -19.76
CA ALA A 185 -7.72 5.31 -20.32
C ALA A 185 -8.91 4.59 -19.67
N ASN A 186 -10.02 5.31 -19.52
CA ASN A 186 -11.26 4.70 -19.04
C ASN A 186 -12.08 4.08 -20.19
N GLU A 187 -13.19 3.42 -19.86
CA GLU A 187 -14.09 2.77 -20.82
C GLU A 187 -14.74 3.73 -21.85
N LYS A 188 -14.64 5.05 -21.65
CA LYS A 188 -15.10 6.09 -22.59
C LYS A 188 -13.98 6.65 -23.46
N GLY A 189 -12.75 6.13 -23.33
CA GLY A 189 -11.57 6.63 -24.03
C GLY A 189 -11.00 7.93 -23.45
N GLU A 190 -11.49 8.40 -22.30
CA GLU A 190 -10.86 9.54 -21.63
C GLU A 190 -9.53 9.09 -21.02
N GLU A 191 -8.47 9.83 -21.28
CA GLU A 191 -7.14 9.53 -20.75
C GLU A 191 -6.86 10.28 -19.43
N SER A 192 -6.01 9.71 -18.59
CA SER A 192 -5.47 10.36 -17.38
C SER A 192 -3.95 10.43 -17.45
N ALA A 193 -3.37 11.57 -17.05
CA ALA A 193 -1.93 11.78 -17.03
C ALA A 193 -1.16 10.75 -16.19
N GLY A 194 -1.84 10.12 -15.22
CA GLY A 194 -1.26 9.09 -14.39
C GLY A 194 -2.26 8.51 -13.39
N VAL A 195 -1.77 7.72 -12.45
CA VAL A 195 -2.60 7.14 -11.39
C VAL A 195 -2.00 7.38 -10.02
N PHE A 196 -2.84 7.79 -9.08
CA PHE A 196 -2.54 7.84 -7.66
C PHE A 196 -2.95 6.53 -6.98
N LEU A 197 -2.15 6.09 -6.02
CA LEU A 197 -2.54 5.15 -4.98
C LEU A 197 -2.68 5.92 -3.66
N SER A 198 -3.90 5.95 -3.11
CA SER A 198 -4.19 6.43 -1.77
C SER A 198 -4.52 5.24 -0.87
N ILE A 199 -3.94 5.19 0.33
CA ILE A 199 -4.25 4.15 1.33
C ILE A 199 -4.88 4.84 2.53
N GLU A 200 -6.14 4.57 2.81
CA GLU A 200 -6.93 5.37 3.73
C GLU A 200 -7.59 4.50 4.80
N ALA A 201 -7.89 5.15 5.93
CA ALA A 201 -8.82 4.60 6.91
C ALA A 201 -10.19 4.51 6.25
N TYR A 202 -10.71 3.29 6.06
CA TYR A 202 -11.99 3.07 5.41
C TYR A 202 -13.12 3.38 6.39
N GLN A 203 -13.76 4.53 6.19
CA GLN A 203 -14.74 5.08 7.12
C GLN A 203 -16.15 4.67 6.75
N ARG A 204 -16.95 4.37 7.77
CA ARG A 204 -18.40 4.27 7.65
C ARG A 204 -19.04 5.65 7.43
N THR A 205 -20.24 5.71 6.87
CA THR A 205 -20.94 6.97 6.55
C THR A 205 -21.09 7.88 7.77
N ASN A 206 -21.31 7.31 8.95
CA ASN A 206 -21.42 8.03 10.23
C ASN A 206 -20.09 8.18 10.99
N GLN A 207 -18.95 7.88 10.37
CA GLN A 207 -17.65 7.84 11.04
C GLN A 207 -16.72 8.94 10.53
N SER A 208 -16.11 9.68 11.44
CA SER A 208 -15.04 10.65 11.14
C SER A 208 -13.69 10.07 11.55
N TYR A 209 -12.64 10.45 10.83
CA TYR A 209 -11.29 10.01 11.16
C TYR A 209 -10.76 10.80 12.36
N SER A 210 -10.10 10.12 13.28
CA SER A 210 -9.30 10.73 14.32
C SER A 210 -8.02 9.91 14.51
N LEU A 211 -6.89 10.55 14.82
CA LEU A 211 -5.65 9.84 15.09
C LEU A 211 -5.80 8.88 16.28
N LYS A 212 -6.56 9.27 17.31
CA LYS A 212 -6.81 8.47 18.52
C LYS A 212 -7.59 7.20 18.19
N ASP A 213 -8.63 7.28 17.37
CA ASP A 213 -9.37 6.10 16.94
C ASP A 213 -8.56 5.28 15.92
N GLY A 214 -7.66 5.93 15.19
CA GLY A 214 -6.71 5.26 14.32
C GLY A 214 -5.63 4.48 15.08
N LEU A 215 -5.50 4.63 16.40
CA LEU A 215 -4.68 3.75 17.25
C LEU A 215 -5.46 2.51 17.73
N LYS A 216 -6.71 2.36 17.29
CA LYS A 216 -7.57 1.21 17.55
C LYS A 216 -7.92 0.54 16.23
N ASN A 217 -8.38 -0.70 16.28
CA ASN A 217 -8.87 -1.45 15.12
C ASN A 217 -10.31 -1.01 14.75
N THR A 218 -10.52 0.30 14.55
CA THR A 218 -11.85 0.91 14.40
C THR A 218 -12.17 1.29 12.95
N PHE A 219 -11.16 1.41 12.10
CA PHE A 219 -11.31 1.67 10.67
C PHE A 219 -10.83 0.45 9.89
N GLY A 220 -11.56 0.08 8.83
CA GLY A 220 -10.99 -0.80 7.81
C GLY A 220 -9.84 -0.08 7.08
N VAL A 221 -9.19 -0.76 6.16
CA VAL A 221 -8.22 -0.14 5.23
C VAL A 221 -8.78 -0.16 3.82
N SER A 222 -8.69 0.97 3.11
CA SER A 222 -9.06 1.07 1.70
C SER A 222 -7.86 1.53 0.87
N TRP A 223 -7.63 0.86 -0.24
CA TRP A 223 -6.61 1.23 -1.22
C TRP A 223 -7.35 1.76 -2.43
N ILE A 224 -7.22 3.04 -2.73
CA ILE A 224 -8.00 3.73 -3.75
C ILE A 224 -7.07 4.06 -4.91
N LEU A 225 -7.53 3.80 -6.13
CA LEU A 225 -6.88 4.27 -7.35
C LEU A 225 -7.66 5.46 -7.91
N ALA A 226 -6.95 6.53 -8.24
CA ALA A 226 -7.53 7.76 -8.78
C ALA A 226 -6.69 8.32 -9.93
N GLY A 227 -7.33 8.89 -10.95
CA GLY A 227 -6.63 9.61 -12.02
C GLY A 227 -5.92 10.87 -11.51
N TRP A 228 -4.98 11.40 -12.30
CA TRP A 228 -4.30 12.66 -11.98
C TRP A 228 -5.32 13.80 -11.85
N GLU A 229 -6.13 13.96 -12.89
CA GLU A 229 -7.13 14.99 -13.03
C GLU A 229 -8.18 14.92 -11.91
N ASP A 230 -8.53 13.71 -11.45
CA ASP A 230 -9.40 13.50 -10.30
C ASP A 230 -8.75 14.00 -9.00
N TYR A 231 -7.62 13.40 -8.63
CA TYR A 231 -7.04 13.57 -7.31
C TYR A 231 -6.56 15.00 -7.08
N THR A 232 -5.98 15.63 -8.12
CA THR A 232 -5.55 17.03 -8.04
C THR A 232 -6.72 17.98 -8.03
N THR A 233 -7.82 17.72 -8.77
CA THR A 233 -9.02 18.56 -8.65
C THR A 233 -9.58 18.48 -7.23
N GLN A 234 -9.70 17.28 -6.65
CA GLN A 234 -10.17 17.12 -5.28
C GLN A 234 -9.26 17.86 -4.29
N SER A 235 -7.96 17.58 -4.32
CA SER A 235 -7.04 18.07 -3.29
C SER A 235 -6.72 19.55 -3.49
N CYS A 236 -6.33 19.95 -4.70
CA CYS A 236 -5.87 21.31 -4.98
C CYS A 236 -7.01 22.29 -5.20
N GLU A 237 -8.02 21.92 -5.99
CA GLU A 237 -9.09 22.87 -6.36
C GLU A 237 -10.22 22.92 -5.33
N VAL A 238 -10.72 21.76 -4.89
CA VAL A 238 -11.85 21.67 -3.95
C VAL A 238 -11.40 21.86 -2.51
N GLN A 239 -10.38 21.13 -2.06
CA GLN A 239 -9.90 21.17 -0.67
C GLN A 239 -8.89 22.29 -0.41
N LYS A 240 -8.40 22.98 -1.46
CA LYS A 240 -7.37 24.03 -1.38
C LYS A 240 -6.07 23.57 -0.72
N GLU A 241 -5.79 22.28 -0.78
CA GLU A 241 -4.58 21.66 -0.26
C GLU A 241 -3.45 21.68 -1.29
N LYS A 242 -2.26 21.30 -0.83
CA LYS A 242 -1.01 21.29 -1.61
C LYS A 242 -0.43 19.89 -1.64
N LEU A 243 0.21 19.55 -2.76
CA LEU A 243 0.93 18.28 -2.93
C LEU A 243 2.41 18.53 -3.19
N TYR A 244 3.25 17.71 -2.55
CA TYR A 244 4.70 17.70 -2.75
C TYR A 244 5.11 16.36 -3.32
N LEU A 245 5.59 16.34 -4.56
CA LEU A 245 5.93 15.13 -5.30
C LEU A 245 7.44 14.88 -5.24
N TYR A 246 7.86 13.87 -4.50
CA TYR A 246 9.26 13.44 -4.40
C TYR A 246 9.53 12.30 -5.38
N PRO A 247 10.36 12.51 -6.43
CA PRO A 247 10.62 11.47 -7.42
C PRO A 247 11.40 10.31 -6.79
N LEU A 248 10.93 9.09 -7.02
CA LEU A 248 11.65 7.88 -6.64
C LEU A 248 12.79 7.62 -7.64
N LYS A 249 13.97 7.25 -7.11
CA LYS A 249 15.14 6.88 -7.90
C LYS A 249 15.12 5.37 -8.16
N LEU A 250 14.26 4.97 -9.09
CA LEU A 250 14.09 3.59 -9.54
C LEU A 250 14.49 3.44 -11.01
N THR A 251 14.94 2.26 -11.40
CA THR A 251 15.10 1.91 -12.82
C THR A 251 13.73 1.78 -13.49
N GLN A 252 13.69 1.81 -14.83
CA GLN A 252 12.45 1.63 -15.58
C GLN A 252 11.75 0.30 -15.26
N SER A 253 12.50 -0.79 -15.15
CA SER A 253 11.94 -2.10 -14.82
C SER A 253 11.31 -2.12 -13.41
N GLN A 254 11.94 -1.46 -12.44
CA GLN A 254 11.41 -1.32 -11.08
C GLN A 254 10.15 -0.46 -11.05
N MET A 255 10.09 0.63 -11.82
CA MET A 255 8.89 1.48 -11.91
C MET A 255 7.70 0.71 -12.51
N ASN A 256 7.92 -0.03 -13.60
CA ASN A 256 6.89 -0.86 -14.23
C ASN A 256 6.40 -1.95 -13.26
N ALA A 257 7.33 -2.63 -12.57
CA ALA A 257 7.00 -3.62 -11.56
C ALA A 257 6.23 -3.01 -10.38
N LEU A 258 6.58 -1.79 -9.95
CA LEU A 258 5.93 -1.14 -8.82
C LEU A 258 4.50 -0.73 -9.14
N LEU A 259 4.21 -0.27 -10.37
CA LEU A 259 2.82 -0.01 -10.78
C LEU A 259 2.02 -1.31 -10.88
N ALA A 260 2.59 -2.37 -11.46
CA ALA A 260 1.95 -3.68 -11.50
C ALA A 260 1.62 -4.19 -10.08
N GLU A 261 2.58 -4.16 -9.16
CA GLU A 261 2.37 -4.52 -7.75
C GLU A 261 1.32 -3.63 -7.07
N THR A 262 1.35 -2.33 -7.34
CA THR A 262 0.36 -1.37 -6.81
C THR A 262 -1.05 -1.74 -7.24
N ILE A 263 -1.28 -2.00 -8.53
CA ILE A 263 -2.59 -2.39 -9.06
C ILE A 263 -3.03 -3.69 -8.40
N LEU A 264 -2.17 -4.70 -8.38
CA LEU A 264 -2.51 -6.01 -7.80
C LEU A 264 -2.87 -5.88 -6.32
N GLN A 265 -2.10 -5.11 -5.55
CA GLN A 265 -2.32 -4.94 -4.11
C GLN A 265 -3.50 -4.03 -3.77
N ALA A 266 -3.86 -3.08 -4.63
CA ALA A 266 -5.06 -2.26 -4.45
C ALA A 266 -6.35 -3.07 -4.67
N THR A 267 -6.28 -4.12 -5.48
CA THR A 267 -7.45 -4.94 -5.88
C THR A 267 -7.68 -6.20 -5.05
N VAL A 268 -6.85 -6.47 -4.04
CA VAL A 268 -7.05 -7.63 -3.15
C VAL A 268 -8.24 -7.42 -2.21
N ASN A 269 -8.88 -8.52 -1.81
CA ASN A 269 -9.82 -8.48 -0.71
C ASN A 269 -9.07 -8.16 0.59
N ARG A 270 -9.50 -7.11 1.30
CA ARG A 270 -8.93 -6.64 2.57
C ARG A 270 -9.89 -6.74 3.74
N SER A 271 -10.95 -7.53 3.58
CA SER A 271 -11.96 -7.71 4.62
C SER A 271 -11.33 -8.30 5.88
N GLY A 272 -11.37 -7.55 6.98
CA GLY A 272 -10.75 -7.93 8.26
C GLY A 272 -9.39 -7.29 8.52
N GLU A 273 -8.84 -6.53 7.56
CA GLU A 273 -7.70 -5.66 7.80
C GLU A 273 -8.16 -4.32 8.38
N TYR A 274 -7.40 -3.82 9.36
CA TYR A 274 -7.69 -2.55 10.01
C TYR A 274 -6.61 -1.53 9.70
N TYR A 275 -7.02 -0.31 9.39
CA TYR A 275 -6.09 0.81 9.34
C TYR A 275 -5.64 1.14 10.77
N HIS A 276 -4.33 1.15 10.98
CA HIS A 276 -3.73 1.50 12.24
C HIS A 276 -2.63 2.54 12.03
N THR A 277 -2.70 3.64 12.76
CA THR A 277 -1.89 4.85 12.58
C THR A 277 -0.39 4.58 12.65
N VAL A 278 0.04 3.52 13.33
CA VAL A 278 1.47 3.16 13.47
C VAL A 278 1.86 1.91 12.69
N THR A 279 0.98 0.90 12.59
CA THR A 279 1.37 -0.43 12.10
C THR A 279 0.84 -0.71 10.70
N ASN A 280 -0.36 -0.22 10.37
CA ASN A 280 -1.02 -0.41 9.07
C ASN A 280 -1.59 0.91 8.55
N ASN A 281 -0.70 1.83 8.19
CA ASN A 281 -1.06 3.18 7.73
C ASN A 281 -0.68 3.38 6.26
N CYS A 282 -0.97 4.58 5.73
CA CYS A 282 -0.58 4.93 4.37
C CYS A 282 0.93 4.76 4.14
N THR A 283 1.78 5.34 4.99
CA THR A 283 3.24 5.34 4.78
C THR A 283 3.87 3.95 4.80
N ASN A 284 3.56 3.12 5.80
CA ASN A 284 4.13 1.79 5.94
C ASN A 284 3.82 0.91 4.73
N ASN A 285 2.57 0.95 4.26
CA ASN A 285 2.16 0.16 3.11
C ASN A 285 2.84 0.61 1.80
N LEU A 286 3.10 1.91 1.62
CA LEU A 286 3.88 2.39 0.48
C LEU A 286 5.32 1.88 0.52
N ILE A 287 5.95 1.86 1.70
CA ILE A 287 7.30 1.31 1.86
C ILE A 287 7.33 -0.19 1.60
N VAL A 288 6.30 -0.91 2.06
CA VAL A 288 6.13 -2.34 1.75
C VAL A 288 6.07 -2.55 0.24
N LEU A 289 5.31 -1.74 -0.51
CA LEU A 289 5.28 -1.79 -1.98
C LEU A 289 6.64 -1.50 -2.60
N ILE A 290 7.30 -0.43 -2.18
CA ILE A 290 8.63 -0.03 -2.69
C ILE A 290 9.65 -1.16 -2.46
N ASN A 291 9.66 -1.78 -1.28
CA ASN A 291 10.58 -2.87 -0.95
C ASN A 291 10.43 -4.10 -1.87
N ARG A 292 9.26 -4.33 -2.47
CA ARG A 292 9.03 -5.45 -3.39
C ARG A 292 9.83 -5.32 -4.68
N VAL A 293 10.17 -4.09 -5.09
CA VAL A 293 10.93 -3.84 -6.33
C VAL A 293 12.38 -3.46 -6.06
N LEU A 294 12.77 -3.23 -4.80
CA LEU A 294 14.13 -2.92 -4.43
C LEU A 294 15.00 -4.19 -4.30
N PRO A 295 16.28 -4.11 -4.71
CA PRO A 295 17.28 -5.11 -4.36
C PRO A 295 17.36 -5.26 -2.84
N GLU A 296 17.66 -6.46 -2.36
CA GLU A 296 17.68 -6.79 -0.93
C GLU A 296 18.48 -5.78 -0.08
N LYS A 297 19.68 -5.38 -0.55
CA LYS A 297 20.56 -4.42 0.11
C LYS A 297 19.99 -3.01 0.25
N GLN A 298 18.98 -2.66 -0.56
CA GLN A 298 18.33 -1.35 -0.57
C GLN A 298 16.98 -1.36 0.17
N ARG A 299 16.46 -2.55 0.52
CA ARG A 299 15.18 -2.66 1.22
C ARG A 299 15.22 -1.93 2.55
N ILE A 300 14.13 -1.26 2.85
CA ILE A 300 13.93 -0.50 4.08
C ILE A 300 13.32 -1.44 5.11
N ASN A 301 14.07 -1.76 6.14
CA ASN A 301 13.48 -2.42 7.30
C ASN A 301 12.73 -1.34 8.11
N LEU A 302 11.40 -1.40 8.14
CA LEU A 302 10.58 -0.52 8.99
C LEU A 302 10.54 -0.99 10.46
N TRP A 303 11.04 -2.18 10.76
CA TRP A 303 10.83 -2.86 12.04
C TRP A 303 12.11 -3.04 12.86
N TRP A 304 13.28 -2.63 12.35
CA TRP A 304 14.59 -2.90 12.98
C TRP A 304 14.89 -2.09 14.26
N ILE A 305 14.00 -1.19 14.68
CA ILE A 305 14.15 -0.48 15.96
C ILE A 305 12.91 -0.79 16.81
N PRO A 306 13.05 -1.41 17.99
CA PRO A 306 11.94 -1.70 18.90
C PRO A 306 11.08 -0.48 19.24
N SER A 307 11.66 0.74 19.21
CA SER A 307 10.96 1.99 19.43
C SER A 307 10.10 2.46 18.24
N MET A 308 10.24 1.91 17.02
CA MET A 308 9.48 2.34 15.84
C MET A 308 8.01 1.92 15.92
N VAL A 309 7.73 0.77 16.56
CA VAL A 309 6.38 0.25 16.83
C VAL A 309 5.62 1.13 17.83
N TYR A 310 6.35 1.85 18.70
CA TYR A 310 5.78 2.67 19.76
C TYR A 310 5.95 4.18 19.53
N ASN A 311 6.66 4.59 18.48
CA ASN A 311 6.91 5.99 18.18
C ASN A 311 6.17 6.41 16.91
N MET A 312 4.99 7.01 17.09
CA MET A 312 4.19 7.58 15.99
C MET A 312 5.02 8.49 15.07
N ARG A 313 6.04 9.20 15.59
CA ARG A 313 6.88 10.09 14.77
C ARG A 313 7.70 9.34 13.72
N ALA A 314 8.14 8.12 14.02
CA ALA A 314 9.01 7.35 13.13
C ALA A 314 8.26 6.81 11.89
N THR A 315 6.93 6.70 11.98
CA THR A 315 6.05 6.30 10.86
C THR A 315 5.37 7.50 10.20
N THR A 316 5.72 8.73 10.58
CA THR A 316 5.16 9.93 9.91
C THR A 316 5.73 10.07 8.51
N PRO A 317 4.92 10.56 7.55
CA PRO A 317 5.40 10.77 6.20
C PRO A 317 6.60 11.71 6.11
N VAL A 318 6.67 12.74 6.96
CA VAL A 318 7.78 13.71 6.96
C VAL A 318 9.10 13.05 7.32
N VAL A 319 9.12 12.22 8.38
CA VAL A 319 10.33 11.50 8.81
C VAL A 319 10.73 10.44 7.79
N VAL A 320 9.76 9.68 7.27
CA VAL A 320 10.02 8.65 6.27
C VAL A 320 10.58 9.25 4.98
N THR A 321 10.06 10.38 4.52
CA THR A 321 10.58 11.08 3.34
C THR A 321 12.04 11.50 3.53
N LYS A 322 12.38 12.11 4.68
CA LYS A 322 13.78 12.47 5.01
C LYS A 322 14.69 11.24 5.05
N MET A 323 14.23 10.14 5.65
CA MET A 323 14.98 8.88 5.69
C MET A 323 15.24 8.33 4.27
N LEU A 324 14.23 8.31 3.42
CA LEU A 324 14.35 7.82 2.04
C LEU A 324 15.28 8.69 1.20
N MET A 325 15.23 10.02 1.37
CA MET A 325 16.19 10.94 0.74
C MET A 325 17.62 10.65 1.20
N LYS A 326 17.85 10.44 2.51
CA LYS A 326 19.18 10.08 3.05
C LYS A 326 19.69 8.73 2.52
N LYS A 327 18.79 7.77 2.29
CA LYS A 327 19.11 6.48 1.65
C LYS A 327 19.31 6.59 0.13
N GLY A 328 19.15 7.76 -0.46
CA GLY A 328 19.28 7.97 -1.91
C GLY A 328 18.14 7.36 -2.73
N LEU A 329 16.99 7.06 -2.11
CA LEU A 329 15.81 6.49 -2.80
C LEU A 329 14.85 7.57 -3.33
N LEU A 330 14.92 8.79 -2.80
CA LEU A 330 14.16 9.95 -3.28
C LEU A 330 15.06 11.06 -3.81
N GLY A 331 14.58 11.79 -4.80
CA GLY A 331 15.12 13.09 -5.22
C GLY A 331 14.50 14.26 -4.45
N GLN A 332 14.89 15.48 -4.83
CA GLN A 332 14.24 16.70 -4.34
C GLN A 332 12.80 16.78 -4.87
N PRO A 333 11.87 17.34 -4.10
CA PRO A 333 10.49 17.45 -4.54
C PRO A 333 10.40 18.37 -5.77
N LEU A 334 9.43 18.10 -6.63
CA LEU A 334 8.98 19.06 -7.63
C LEU A 334 8.47 20.34 -6.95
N PRO A 335 8.36 21.46 -7.68
CA PRO A 335 7.61 22.62 -7.19
C PRO A 335 6.24 22.21 -6.64
N GLU A 336 5.82 22.87 -5.56
CA GLU A 336 4.51 22.67 -4.93
C GLU A 336 3.40 22.58 -5.98
N VAL A 337 2.57 21.55 -5.88
CA VAL A 337 1.38 21.40 -6.73
C VAL A 337 0.18 21.94 -5.97
N ASN A 338 -0.54 22.88 -6.58
CA ASN A 338 -1.70 23.54 -5.99
C ASN A 338 -2.70 23.94 -7.09
N SER A 339 -3.78 24.63 -6.71
CA SER A 339 -4.88 25.03 -7.60
C SER A 339 -4.44 25.87 -8.81
N SER A 340 -3.32 26.58 -8.71
CA SER A 340 -2.83 27.48 -9.78
C SER A 340 -2.03 26.76 -10.87
N ASN A 341 -1.47 25.58 -10.58
CA ASN A 341 -0.48 24.97 -11.46
C ASN A 341 -0.69 23.49 -11.80
N PHE A 342 -1.55 22.74 -11.09
CA PHE A 342 -1.67 21.28 -11.30
C PHE A 342 -1.99 20.90 -12.75
N ASN A 343 -2.75 21.75 -13.45
CA ASN A 343 -3.11 21.60 -14.86
C ASN A 343 -1.94 21.78 -15.84
N LYS A 344 -0.73 22.14 -15.40
CA LYS A 344 0.46 22.37 -16.24
C LYS A 344 1.58 21.35 -16.01
N ILE A 345 1.52 20.57 -14.92
CA ILE A 345 2.66 19.73 -14.49
C ILE A 345 2.78 18.47 -15.33
N PHE A 346 1.65 17.78 -15.55
CA PHE A 346 1.56 16.58 -16.39
C PHE A 346 0.51 16.75 -17.48
N SER A 347 0.31 17.99 -17.94
CA SER A 347 -0.70 18.32 -18.94
C SER A 347 -0.45 17.53 -20.22
N ARG A 348 -1.41 16.68 -20.57
CA ARG A 348 -1.55 16.19 -21.95
C ARG A 348 -2.19 17.30 -22.76
N GLN A 349 -1.65 17.64 -23.93
CA GLN A 349 -2.37 18.50 -24.87
C GLN A 349 -3.75 17.85 -25.09
N ARG A 350 -4.82 18.55 -24.70
CA ARG A 350 -6.18 18.06 -24.97
C ARG A 350 -6.27 17.82 -26.45
N SER A 351 -6.56 16.59 -26.87
CA SER A 351 -7.11 16.34 -28.19
C SER A 351 -8.33 17.26 -28.34
N THR A 352 -8.21 18.24 -29.23
CA THR A 352 -9.25 19.22 -29.52
C THR A 352 -10.35 18.53 -30.30
N SER A 353 -11.28 17.88 -29.61
CA SER A 353 -12.51 17.35 -30.25
C SER A 353 -13.77 17.44 -29.38
N ALA A 354 -13.76 18.22 -28.30
CA ALA A 354 -14.99 18.59 -27.60
C ALA A 354 -15.36 20.06 -27.95
N PRO A 355 -16.56 20.33 -28.48
CA PRO A 355 -16.97 21.69 -28.80
C PRO A 355 -17.12 22.52 -27.50
N PRO A 356 -16.90 23.85 -27.57
CA PRO A 356 -16.97 24.70 -26.40
C PRO A 356 -18.39 24.68 -25.82
N VAL A 357 -18.49 24.33 -24.54
CA VAL A 357 -19.71 24.53 -23.75
C VAL A 357 -19.88 26.04 -23.59
N ARG A 358 -20.88 26.61 -24.28
CA ARG A 358 -21.28 28.00 -24.06
C ARG A 358 -21.76 28.17 -22.62
N PRO A 359 -21.36 29.24 -21.91
CA PRO A 359 -21.95 29.55 -20.62
C PRO A 359 -23.43 29.90 -20.85
N VAL A 360 -24.31 29.16 -20.19
CA VAL A 360 -25.73 29.52 -20.12
C VAL A 360 -25.86 30.61 -19.08
N PHE A 361 -25.85 31.87 -19.53
CA PHE A 361 -26.46 32.97 -18.79
C PHE A 361 -27.93 33.08 -19.24
N ARG A 362 -28.84 32.63 -18.40
CA ARG A 362 -30.02 33.35 -17.90
C ARG A 362 -30.80 32.47 -16.95
#